data_AF-A0A0W1ERQ8-F1
#
_entry.id   AF-A0A0W1ERQ8-F1
#
_cell.length_a   1.000
_cell.length_b   1.000
_cell.length_c   1.000
_cell.angle_alpha   90.00
_cell.angle_beta   90.00
_cell.angle_gamma   90.00
#
_symmetry.space_group_name_H-M   'P 1'
#
loop_
_entity.id
_entity.type
_entity.pdbx_description
1 polymer ?
#
loop_
_entity_poly.entity_id
_entity_poly.type
_entity_poly.pdbx_seq_one_letter_code
_entity_poly.pdbx_strand_id
1 'polypeptide(L)' 'MTDSSQNGTIGGTPRAVKRPAHVKAPAGWTNSAVPSPEPIHEDRAEDQPGGRNPVRYGDWELKGVAVDF' A
#
# COMPACT_ATOMS: atom_id res chain seq x y z
N MET A 1 -18.22 -4.76 -17.90
CA MET A 1 -17.36 -5.81 -17.32
C MET A 1 -16.69 -6.53 -18.47
N THR A 2 -15.48 -6.14 -18.83
CA THR A 2 -14.72 -6.80 -19.89
C THR A 2 -14.11 -8.08 -19.32
N ASP A 3 -14.47 -9.19 -19.94
CA ASP A 3 -14.08 -10.55 -19.57
C ASP A 3 -12.60 -10.77 -19.90
N SER A 4 -11.78 -10.90 -18.84
CA SER A 4 -10.33 -11.11 -18.92
C SER A 4 -9.92 -12.50 -19.44
N SER A 5 -10.87 -13.37 -19.80
CA SER A 5 -10.61 -14.75 -20.23
C SER A 5 -9.93 -14.89 -21.58
N GLN A 6 -9.90 -13.85 -22.41
CA GLN A 6 -9.47 -13.95 -23.81
C GLN A 6 -7.95 -13.86 -24.06
N ASN A 7 -7.13 -13.67 -23.01
CA ASN A 7 -5.66 -13.58 -23.13
C ASN A 7 -4.95 -14.66 -22.31
N GLY A 8 -5.45 -15.90 -22.35
CA GLY A 8 -4.91 -17.03 -21.57
C GLY A 8 -3.55 -17.58 -22.03
N THR A 9 -3.01 -17.10 -23.16
CA THR A 9 -1.76 -17.61 -23.74
C THR A 9 -0.78 -16.48 -24.07
N ILE A 10 0.52 -16.74 -23.92
CA ILE A 10 1.62 -15.88 -24.40
C ILE A 10 2.45 -16.75 -25.34
N GLY A 11 2.49 -16.41 -26.64
CA GLY A 11 3.29 -17.15 -27.63
C GLY A 11 2.92 -18.64 -27.73
N GLY A 12 1.64 -18.99 -27.58
CA GLY A 12 1.18 -20.39 -27.64
C GLY A 12 1.34 -21.19 -26.33
N THR A 13 1.95 -20.60 -25.30
CA THR A 13 2.04 -21.22 -23.96
C THR A 13 0.97 -20.65 -23.02
N PRO A 14 0.26 -21.49 -22.24
CA PRO A 14 -0.67 -21.00 -21.22
C PRO A 14 0.04 -20.08 -20.23
N ARG A 15 -0.61 -18.97 -19.86
CA ARG A 15 -0.05 -18.04 -18.88
C ARG A 15 0.13 -18.72 -17.53
N ALA A 16 1.33 -18.61 -16.97
CA ALA A 16 1.65 -19.10 -15.63
C ALA A 16 1.10 -18.17 -14.55
N VAL A 17 -0.23 -18.10 -14.42
CA VAL A 17 -0.94 -17.30 -13.41
C VAL A 17 -1.01 -17.97 -12.03
N LYS A 18 -0.62 -19.25 -11.95
CA LYS A 18 -0.64 -20.05 -10.72
C LYS A 18 0.77 -20.54 -10.40
N ARG A 19 1.15 -20.46 -9.11
CA ARG A 19 2.44 -20.96 -8.62
C ARG A 19 2.55 -22.48 -8.86
N PRO A 20 3.65 -23.00 -9.44
CA PRO A 20 3.86 -24.44 -9.61
C PRO A 20 3.99 -25.19 -8.28
N ALA A 21 3.41 -26.39 -8.19
CA ALA A 21 3.33 -27.17 -6.95
C ALA A 21 4.68 -27.63 -6.38
N HIS A 22 5.71 -27.79 -7.21
CA HIS A 22 7.04 -28.24 -6.79
C HIS A 22 7.90 -27.12 -6.20
N VAL A 23 7.49 -25.85 -6.33
CA VAL A 23 8.22 -24.70 -5.80
C VAL A 23 7.91 -24.56 -4.33
N LYS A 24 8.84 -25.04 -3.49
CA LYS A 24 8.79 -24.90 -2.03
C LYS A 24 9.48 -23.61 -1.59
N ALA A 25 9.04 -23.06 -0.47
CA ALA A 25 9.73 -21.96 0.17
C ALA A 25 11.11 -22.42 0.73
N PRO A 26 12.08 -21.51 0.87
CA PRO A 26 13.39 -21.84 1.44
C PRO A 26 13.28 -22.20 2.92
N ALA A 27 14.29 -22.93 3.42
CA ALA A 27 14.38 -23.27 4.83
C ALA A 27 14.39 -22.00 5.69
N GLY A 28 13.54 -21.97 6.74
CA GLY A 28 13.41 -20.82 7.64
C GLY A 28 12.47 -19.71 7.16
N TRP A 29 11.83 -19.84 5.99
CA TRP A 29 10.82 -18.88 5.58
C TRP A 29 9.56 -18.99 6.45
N THR A 30 9.18 -17.88 7.09
CA THR A 30 7.93 -17.72 7.82
C THR A 30 7.07 -16.65 7.13
N ASN A 31 5.77 -16.88 7.09
CA ASN A 31 4.78 -15.92 6.58
C ASN A 31 3.73 -15.67 7.66
N SER A 32 4.18 -15.38 8.88
CA SER A 32 3.32 -14.95 9.96
C SER A 32 2.74 -13.58 9.61
N ALA A 33 1.45 -13.37 9.88
CA ALA A 33 0.85 -12.06 9.73
C ALA A 33 1.62 -11.03 10.57
N VAL A 34 1.78 -9.83 10.02
CA VAL A 34 2.25 -8.68 10.80
C VAL A 34 1.24 -8.40 11.92
N PRO A 35 1.69 -7.88 13.08
CA PRO A 35 0.78 -7.49 14.14
C PRO A 35 -0.23 -6.45 13.64
N SER A 36 -1.39 -6.39 14.31
CA SER A 36 -2.38 -5.35 14.02
C SER A 36 -1.73 -3.98 14.22
N PRO A 37 -1.98 -3.01 13.32
CA PRO A 37 -1.53 -1.65 13.52
C PRO A 37 -2.12 -1.08 14.82
N GLU A 38 -1.37 -0.20 15.46
CA GLU A 38 -1.85 0.58 16.60
C GLU A 38 -2.93 1.57 16.15
N PRO A 39 -3.86 1.97 17.04
CA PRO A 39 -4.80 3.04 16.76
C PRO A 39 -4.07 4.34 16.39
N ILE A 40 -4.64 5.12 15.47
CA ILE A 40 -4.13 6.46 15.20
C ILE A 40 -4.40 7.32 16.43
N HIS A 41 -3.34 7.92 16.96
CA HIS A 41 -3.43 8.98 17.96
C HIS A 41 -3.35 10.31 17.23
N GLU A 42 -4.46 11.07 17.24
CA GLU A 42 -4.46 12.43 16.71
C GLU A 42 -3.78 13.36 17.72
N ASP A 43 -2.69 14.00 17.28
CA ASP A 43 -2.14 15.13 18.01
C ASP A 43 -3.14 16.30 17.99
N ARG A 44 -3.16 17.07 19.07
CA ARG A 44 -4.00 18.27 19.14
C ARG A 44 -3.56 19.26 18.08
N ALA A 45 -4.52 19.85 17.38
CA ALA A 45 -4.22 20.80 16.31
C ALA A 45 -3.42 22.00 16.82
N GLU A 46 -3.65 22.43 18.07
CA GLU A 46 -2.94 23.54 18.71
C GLU A 46 -1.46 23.27 18.93
N ASP A 47 -1.08 22.00 19.08
CA ASP A 47 0.30 21.56 19.29
C ASP A 47 1.07 21.47 17.95
N GLN A 48 0.37 21.58 16.82
CA GLN A 48 0.94 21.55 15.47
C GLN A 48 1.26 22.95 14.94
N PRO A 49 2.32 23.12 14.13
CA PRO A 49 2.64 24.39 13.49
C PRO A 49 1.45 24.96 12.71
N GLY A 50 0.95 26.12 13.11
CA GLY A 50 -0.20 26.77 12.48
C GLY A 50 -1.57 26.34 13.01
N GLY A 51 -1.63 25.56 14.10
CA GLY A 51 -2.90 25.24 14.77
C GLY A 51 -3.79 24.27 13.99
N ARG A 52 -3.21 23.48 13.07
CA ARG A 52 -3.95 22.64 12.12
C ARG A 52 -3.33 21.26 12.06
N ASN A 53 -4.17 20.24 11.95
CA ASN A 53 -3.77 18.84 11.85
C ASN A 53 -4.05 18.33 10.41
N PRO A 54 -3.12 18.54 9.45
CA PRO A 54 -3.29 18.01 8.11
C PRO A 54 -3.21 16.48 8.12
N VAL A 55 -4.18 15.84 7.47
CA VAL A 55 -4.34 14.36 7.43
C VAL A 55 -3.21 13.67 6.62
N ARG A 56 -2.37 14.44 5.91
CA ARG A 56 -1.26 13.92 5.09
C ARG A 56 0.05 14.64 5.41
N TYR A 57 1.11 13.86 5.69
CA TYR A 57 2.48 14.36 5.68
C TYR A 57 2.81 14.91 4.29
N GLY A 58 3.10 16.21 4.20
CA GLY A 58 3.41 16.90 2.94
C GLY A 58 2.37 17.94 2.51
N ASP A 59 1.14 17.89 3.05
CA ASP A 59 0.16 18.96 2.87
C ASP A 59 0.44 20.05 3.93
N TRP A 60 1.43 20.91 3.68
CA TRP A 60 1.66 22.09 4.53
C TRP A 60 0.93 23.29 3.96
N GLU A 61 0.24 24.05 4.81
CA GLU A 61 -0.40 25.30 4.40
C GLU A 61 0.31 26.50 5.03
N LEU A 62 0.81 27.41 4.20
CA LEU A 62 1.39 28.69 4.63
C LEU A 62 0.52 29.84 4.13
N LYS A 63 -0.07 30.61 5.05
CA LYS A 63 -0.98 31.74 4.72
C LYS A 63 -2.15 31.36 3.82
N GLY A 64 -2.68 30.14 3.97
CA GLY A 64 -3.79 29.63 3.17
C GLY A 64 -3.40 29.14 1.78
N VAL A 65 -2.10 28.98 1.50
CA VAL A 65 -1.57 28.39 0.27
C VAL A 65 -0.98 27.03 0.61
N ALA A 66 -1.36 25.99 -0.15
CA ALA A 66 -0.74 24.67 -0.06
C ALA A 66 0.71 24.74 -0.59
N VAL A 67 1.66 24.28 0.21
CA VAL A 67 3.10 24.24 -0.07
C VAL A 67 3.56 22.79 0.07
N ASP A 68 4.12 22.23 -1.01
CA ASP A 68 4.79 20.93 -1.07
C ASP A 68 6.22 21.06 -1.66
N PHE A 69 6.99 19.96 -1.67
CA PHE A 69 8.31 19.87 -2.33
C PHE A 69 8.18 19.48 -3.79
#